data_AF-A0ABD7G361-F1
#
_entry.id   AF-A0ABD7G361-F1
#
_cell.length_a   1.000
_cell.length_b   1.000
_cell.length_c   1.000
_cell.angle_alpha   90.00
_cell.angle_beta   90.00
_cell.angle_gamma   90.00
#
_symmetry.space_group_name_H-M   'P 1'
#
loop_
_entity.id
_entity.type
_entity.pdbx_description
1 polymer ?
#
loop_
_entity_poly.entity_id
_entity_poly.type
_entity_poly.pdbx_seq_one_letter_code
_entity_poly.pdbx_strand_id
1 'polypeptide(L)'
;MPIHKGYLLCPCCGSAAKVMEAEGKRTGKLYVVCPECGTDQSHLPKRQAYIRDHMVETIDQLTEQTEPEMVSDMVSDDVSEPEPKNEKGVSGWAIGGVIFLSLFGLGALARKVA
;
A
#
# COMPACT_ATOMS: atom_id res chain seq x y z
N MET A 1 -21.86 -3.03 -13.06
CA MET A 1 -21.62 -1.91 -12.12
C MET A 1 -20.56 -2.37 -11.13
N PRO A 2 -19.51 -1.57 -10.85
CA PRO A 2 -18.46 -1.98 -9.94
C PRO A 2 -19.03 -2.47 -8.60
N ILE A 3 -18.53 -3.61 -8.15
CA ILE A 3 -19.11 -4.34 -7.02
C ILE A 3 -18.42 -3.86 -5.74
N HIS A 4 -19.21 -3.36 -4.80
CA HIS A 4 -18.68 -2.99 -3.48
C HIS A 4 -18.24 -4.24 -2.72
N LYS A 5 -17.04 -4.20 -2.12
CA LYS A 5 -16.46 -5.34 -1.38
C LYS A 5 -16.19 -5.06 0.08
N GLY A 6 -16.12 -3.80 0.49
CA GLY A 6 -15.82 -3.47 1.88
C GLY A 6 -15.18 -2.09 2.03
N TYR A 7 -14.49 -1.89 3.15
CA TYR A 7 -13.90 -0.62 3.55
C TYR A 7 -12.47 -0.81 4.04
N LEU A 8 -11.66 0.23 3.97
CA LEU A 8 -10.35 0.31 4.62
C LEU A 8 -10.02 1.76 4.98
N LEU A 9 -9.05 1.97 5.88
CA LEU A 9 -8.56 3.31 6.20
C LEU A 9 -7.67 3.81 5.06
N CYS A 10 -7.98 5.01 4.55
CA CYS A 10 -7.20 5.62 3.49
C CYS A 10 -5.77 5.91 4.01
N PRO A 11 -4.71 5.38 3.37
CA PRO A 11 -3.34 5.62 3.84
C PRO A 11 -2.87 7.07 3.65
N CYS A 12 -3.61 7.87 2.89
CA CYS A 12 -3.27 9.28 2.65
C CYS A 12 -3.84 10.22 3.72
N CYS A 13 -5.07 9.97 4.19
CA CYS A 13 -5.79 10.90 5.08
C CYS A 13 -6.48 10.23 6.28
N GLY A 14 -6.41 8.90 6.41
CA GLY A 14 -7.04 8.16 7.51
C GLY A 14 -8.56 8.01 7.42
N SER A 15 -9.24 8.62 6.45
CA SER A 15 -10.70 8.49 6.34
C SER A 15 -11.12 7.10 5.83
N ALA A 16 -12.34 6.68 6.17
CA ALA A 16 -12.91 5.43 5.67
C ALA A 16 -13.11 5.50 4.15
N ALA A 17 -12.43 4.62 3.43
CA ALA A 17 -12.48 4.53 1.98
C ALA A 17 -13.17 3.23 1.55
N LYS A 18 -13.95 3.30 0.46
CA LYS A 18 -14.65 2.13 -0.11
C LYS A 18 -13.71 1.31 -0.96
N VAL A 19 -13.76 0.00 -0.79
CA VAL A 19 -13.09 -0.99 -1.63
C VAL A 19 -14.09 -1.52 -2.64
N MET A 20 -13.73 -1.43 -3.91
CA MET A 20 -14.55 -1.84 -5.05
C MET A 20 -13.81 -2.88 -5.88
N GLU A 21 -14.52 -3.84 -6.45
CA GLU A 21 -14.00 -4.75 -7.47
C GLU A 21 -14.25 -4.17 -8.86
N ALA A 22 -13.20 -4.15 -9.69
CA ALA A 22 -13.29 -3.73 -11.09
C ALA A 22 -14.02 -4.78 -11.94
N GLU A 23 -14.63 -4.36 -13.04
CA GLU A 23 -15.30 -5.23 -13.99
C GLU A 23 -14.52 -5.35 -15.32
N GLY A 24 -14.96 -6.27 -16.19
CA GLY A 24 -14.41 -6.46 -17.53
C GLY A 24 -13.02 -7.10 -17.52
N LYS A 25 -12.07 -6.51 -18.25
CA LYS A 25 -10.70 -7.07 -18.38
C LYS A 25 -9.91 -7.10 -17.06
N ARG A 26 -10.40 -6.40 -16.03
CA ARG A 26 -9.76 -6.28 -14.71
C ARG A 26 -10.59 -6.91 -13.59
N THR A 27 -11.54 -7.78 -13.91
CA THR A 27 -12.27 -8.58 -12.91
C THR A 27 -11.30 -9.27 -11.94
N GLY A 28 -11.65 -9.27 -10.65
CA GLY A 28 -10.80 -9.76 -9.57
C GLY A 28 -9.73 -8.77 -9.07
N LYS A 29 -9.62 -7.57 -9.67
CA LYS A 29 -8.76 -6.49 -9.15
C LYS A 29 -9.57 -5.52 -8.31
N LEU A 30 -9.02 -5.17 -7.16
CA LEU A 30 -9.62 -4.24 -6.23
C LEU A 30 -9.08 -2.82 -6.46
N TYR A 31 -9.89 -1.81 -6.16
CA TYR A 31 -9.49 -0.42 -6.14
C TYR A 31 -10.18 0.31 -5.00
N VAL A 32 -9.63 1.45 -4.60
CA VAL A 32 -10.09 2.20 -3.42
C VAL A 32 -10.66 3.54 -3.84
N VAL A 33 -11.83 3.89 -3.30
CA VAL A 33 -12.49 5.18 -3.48
C VAL A 33 -12.55 5.88 -2.13
N CYS A 34 -11.67 6.85 -1.94
CA CYS A 34 -11.66 7.73 -0.78
C CYS A 34 -12.50 8.99 -1.08
N PRO A 35 -13.42 9.41 -0.20
CA PRO A 35 -14.19 10.64 -0.40
C PRO A 35 -13.32 11.89 -0.38
N GLU A 36 -12.22 11.87 0.37
CA GLU A 36 -11.33 13.04 0.54
C GLU A 36 -10.21 13.09 -0.50
N CYS A 37 -9.59 11.95 -0.83
CA CYS A 37 -8.43 11.90 -1.73
C CYS A 37 -8.78 11.49 -3.16
N GLY A 38 -10.01 11.03 -3.40
CA GLY A 38 -10.43 10.47 -4.69
C GLY A 38 -10.13 8.99 -4.84
N THR A 39 -10.00 8.54 -6.09
CA THR A 39 -9.91 7.11 -6.43
C THR A 39 -8.48 6.67 -6.74
N ASP A 40 -8.03 5.61 -6.09
CA ASP A 40 -6.79 4.91 -6.43
C ASP A 40 -7.09 3.59 -7.15
N GLN A 41 -6.79 3.56 -8.46
CA GLN A 41 -6.98 2.41 -9.35
C GLN A 41 -5.70 1.58 -9.59
N SER A 42 -4.70 1.72 -8.73
CA SER A 42 -3.43 0.99 -8.85
C SER A 42 -3.62 -0.53 -8.81
N HIS A 43 -3.15 -1.22 -9.84
CA HIS A 43 -3.15 -2.68 -9.94
C HIS A 43 -1.84 -3.32 -9.46
N LEU A 44 -0.96 -2.57 -8.82
CA LEU A 44 0.33 -3.10 -8.39
C LEU A 44 0.12 -4.27 -7.40
N PRO A 45 0.88 -5.38 -7.52
CA PRO A 45 0.69 -6.55 -6.65
C PRO A 45 0.72 -6.21 -5.15
N LYS A 46 1.67 -5.35 -4.74
CA LYS A 46 1.77 -4.87 -3.34
C LYS A 46 0.51 -4.16 -2.87
N ARG A 47 -0.11 -3.34 -3.74
CA ARG A 47 -1.34 -2.62 -3.42
C ARG A 47 -2.52 -3.58 -3.29
N GLN A 48 -2.61 -4.56 -4.18
CA GLN A 48 -3.67 -5.58 -4.12
C GLN A 48 -3.57 -6.44 -2.86
N ALA A 49 -2.35 -6.79 -2.43
CA ALA A 49 -2.13 -7.48 -1.15
C ALA A 49 -2.58 -6.60 0.02
N TYR A 50 -2.09 -5.36 0.09
CA TYR A 50 -2.48 -4.41 1.13
C TYR A 50 -4.00 -4.26 1.27
N ILE A 51 -4.72 -4.10 0.15
CA ILE A 51 -6.18 -3.97 0.18
C ILE A 51 -6.81 -5.24 0.79
N ARG A 52 -6.37 -6.44 0.41
CA ARG A 52 -6.96 -7.68 0.96
C ARG A 52 -6.65 -7.87 2.44
N ASP A 53 -5.46 -7.48 2.87
CA ASP A 53 -5.00 -7.71 4.24
C ASP A 53 -5.65 -6.72 5.24
N HIS A 54 -6.06 -5.54 4.78
CA HIS A 54 -6.56 -4.46 5.65
C HIS A 54 -8.02 -4.10 5.39
N MET A 55 -8.68 -4.69 4.39
CA MET A 55 -10.09 -4.43 4.15
C MET A 55 -10.97 -5.21 5.12
N VAL A 56 -12.07 -4.57 5.50
CA VAL A 56 -13.14 -5.13 6.31
C VAL A 56 -14.45 -5.04 5.55
N GLU A 57 -15.45 -5.83 5.92
CA GLU A 57 -16.72 -5.88 5.19
C GLU A 57 -17.61 -4.67 5.50
N THR A 58 -17.56 -4.19 6.75
CA THR A 58 -18.42 -3.12 7.27
C THR A 58 -17.62 -1.94 7.82
N ILE A 59 -18.24 -0.77 7.89
CA ILE A 59 -17.61 0.43 8.47
C ILE A 59 -17.37 0.26 9.98
N ASP A 60 -18.26 -0.43 10.68
CA ASP A 60 -18.15 -0.62 12.14
C ASP A 60 -16.87 -1.39 12.52
N GLN A 61 -16.55 -2.45 11.77
CA GLN A 61 -15.31 -3.22 11.92
C GLN A 61 -14.05 -2.37 11.72
N LEU A 62 -14.14 -1.29 10.93
CA LEU A 62 -13.01 -0.39 10.68
C LEU A 62 -12.74 0.52 11.90
N THR A 63 -13.80 0.89 12.62
CA THR A 63 -13.72 1.72 13.82
C THR A 63 -13.11 0.94 14.98
N GLU A 64 -13.50 -0.33 15.15
CA GLU A 64 -12.95 -1.23 16.17
C GLU A 64 -11.43 -1.46 16.01
N GLN A 65 -10.91 -1.50 14.78
CA GLN A 65 -9.47 -1.59 14.55
C GLN A 65 -8.70 -0.31 14.92
N THR A 66 -9.40 0.83 15.01
CA THR A 66 -8.78 2.14 15.23
C THR A 66 -8.72 2.50 16.72
N GLU A 67 -9.54 1.87 17.56
CA GLU A 67 -9.51 2.04 19.02
C GLU A 67 -8.76 0.87 19.67
N PRO A 68 -7.42 0.93 19.79
CA PRO A 68 -6.72 0.01 20.67
C PRO A 68 -7.22 0.27 22.09
N GLU A 69 -7.62 -0.81 22.77
CA GLU A 69 -8.07 -0.84 24.14
C GLU A 69 -7.30 0.15 25.02
N MET A 70 -7.99 1.22 25.43
CA MET A 70 -7.53 2.12 26.47
C MET A 70 -7.65 1.39 27.80
N VAL A 71 -6.76 0.43 28.05
CA VAL A 71 -6.57 -0.12 29.40
C VAL A 71 -6.01 1.01 30.25
N SER A 72 -6.92 1.62 30.98
CA SER A 72 -6.65 2.58 32.04
C SER A 72 -5.99 1.85 33.19
N ASP A 73 -4.67 1.97 33.32
CA ASP A 73 -4.01 1.78 34.61
C ASP A 73 -3.58 3.15 35.16
N MET A 74 -4.39 3.62 36.10
CA MET A 74 -4.15 4.77 36.96
C MET A 74 -3.02 4.44 37.98
N VAL A 75 -1.92 5.18 37.86
CA VAL A 75 -1.06 5.79 38.90
C VAL A 75 -0.43 4.91 40.01
N SER A 76 0.90 4.88 40.05
CA SER A 76 1.67 5.29 41.25
C SER A 76 3.11 5.65 40.88
N ASP A 77 3.48 6.87 41.27
CA ASP A 77 4.82 7.45 41.31
C ASP A 77 5.93 6.44 41.64
N ASP A 78 6.97 6.38 40.80
CA ASP A 78 8.32 6.53 41.33
C ASP A 78 9.23 7.19 40.29
N VAL A 79 9.92 8.19 40.80
CA VAL A 79 10.78 9.17 40.15
C VAL A 79 12.08 8.52 39.68
N SER A 80 12.47 8.75 38.42
CA SER A 80 13.85 9.03 38.00
C SER A 80 13.96 9.26 36.48
N GLU A 81 14.26 10.51 36.12
CA GLU A 81 14.78 11.00 34.83
C GLU A 81 16.08 11.77 35.17
N PRO A 82 17.04 12.11 34.26
CA PRO A 82 17.23 11.85 32.82
C PRO A 82 18.59 11.15 32.50
N GLU A 83 18.89 10.75 31.26
CA GLU A 83 19.69 11.52 30.27
C GLU A 83 20.01 10.64 29.02
N PRO A 84 20.46 11.22 27.88
CA PRO A 84 19.94 10.87 26.55
C PRO A 84 21.02 10.58 25.48
N LYS A 85 20.55 10.50 24.22
CA LYS A 85 21.25 10.72 22.92
C LYS A 85 21.98 9.53 22.29
N ASN A 86 21.43 9.03 21.18
CA ASN A 86 22.23 8.58 20.05
C ASN A 86 21.31 8.41 18.80
N GLU A 87 21.11 9.45 17.99
CA GLU A 87 21.86 9.84 16.80
C GLU A 87 21.31 9.26 15.48
N LYS A 88 21.28 10.14 14.48
CA LYS A 88 20.59 9.98 13.21
C LYS A 88 21.43 9.11 12.27
N GLY A 89 20.90 7.97 11.86
CA GLY A 89 21.42 7.21 10.74
C GLY A 89 20.95 7.79 9.40
N VAL A 90 21.50 8.93 8.98
CA VAL A 90 21.57 9.28 7.56
C VAL A 90 23.01 9.12 7.12
N SER A 91 23.26 8.11 6.29
CA SER A 91 24.39 8.01 5.36
C SER A 91 23.94 7.00 4.31
N GLY A 92 24.03 7.24 3.01
CA GLY A 92 24.87 8.16 2.28
C GLY A 92 25.66 7.35 1.26
N TRP A 93 25.40 7.63 -0.03
CA TRP A 93 26.25 7.32 -1.20
C TRP A 93 26.14 5.85 -1.70
N ALA A 94 26.15 5.51 -2.97
CA ALA A 94 26.53 6.18 -4.22
C ALA A 94 25.69 5.51 -5.34
N ILE A 95 25.07 6.24 -6.27
CA ILE A 95 25.64 6.62 -7.57
C ILE A 95 26.54 5.54 -8.19
N GLY A 96 26.08 5.00 -9.33
CA GLY A 96 26.93 4.49 -10.40
C GLY A 96 26.95 2.97 -10.53
N GLY A 97 26.39 2.45 -11.62
CA GLY A 97 26.55 1.02 -11.87
C GLY A 97 25.82 0.42 -13.06
N VAL A 98 26.16 0.85 -14.28
CA VAL A 98 26.18 0.00 -15.47
C VAL A 98 24.84 -0.44 -16.07
N ILE A 99 24.48 0.31 -17.12
CA ILE A 99 23.77 -0.16 -18.30
C ILE A 99 24.38 -1.51 -18.76
N PHE A 100 23.69 -2.62 -18.53
CA PHE A 100 24.01 -3.89 -19.20
C PHE A 100 23.14 -4.01 -20.45
N LEU A 101 23.60 -3.35 -21.51
CA LEU A 101 23.08 -3.44 -22.88
C LEU A 101 23.58 -4.77 -23.47
N SER A 102 22.90 -5.88 -23.17
CA SER A 102 23.18 -7.17 -23.83
C SER A 102 22.46 -7.25 -25.17
N LEU A 103 23.14 -6.73 -26.20
CA LEU A 103 22.98 -7.09 -27.61
C LEU A 103 23.16 -8.60 -27.81
N PHE A 104 22.07 -9.35 -27.94
CA PHE A 104 22.00 -10.67 -28.59
C PHE A 104 20.54 -10.85 -29.05
N GLY A 105 20.20 -11.03 -30.33
CA GLY A 105 21.05 -11.19 -31.49
C GLY A 105 20.30 -10.93 -32.80
N LEU A 106 21.12 -10.61 -33.81
CA LEU A 106 20.79 -10.74 -35.22
C LEU A 106 20.57 -12.22 -35.56
N GLY A 107 19.39 -12.52 -36.10
CA GLY A 107 19.05 -13.79 -36.76
C GLY A 107 17.54 -13.77 -37.06
N ALA A 108 17.03 -13.83 -38.28
CA ALA A 108 17.57 -14.39 -39.50
C ALA A 108 17.07 -13.63 -40.74
N LEU A 109 17.98 -13.39 -41.67
CA LEU A 109 17.70 -13.23 -43.09
C LEU A 109 17.28 -14.60 -43.66
N ALA A 110 16.05 -14.71 -44.17
CA ALA A 110 15.66 -15.60 -45.29
C ALA A 110 14.21 -15.24 -45.69
N ARG A 111 14.01 -14.38 -46.70
CA ARG A 111 13.80 -14.76 -48.11
C ARG A 111 12.54 -15.61 -48.33
N LYS A 112 11.52 -15.08 -48.99
CA LYS A 112 11.22 -15.38 -50.41
C LYS A 112 10.00 -14.60 -50.93
N VAL A 113 10.19 -14.00 -52.09
CA VAL A 113 9.18 -13.41 -52.98
C VAL A 113 8.32 -14.53 -53.57
N ALA A 114 7.01 -14.36 -53.54
CA ALA A 114 6.07 -14.84 -54.54
C ALA A 114 4.90 -13.84 -54.60
#